data_AF-A0AA43M3H8-F1
#
_entry.id   AF-A0AA43M3H8-F1
#
_cell.length_a   1.000
_cell.length_b   1.000
_cell.length_c   1.000
_cell.angle_alpha   90.00
_cell.angle_beta   90.00
_cell.angle_gamma   90.00
#
_symmetry.space_group_name_H-M   'P 1'
#
loop_
_entity.id
_entity.type
_entity.pdbx_description
1 polymer ?
#
loop_
_entity_poly.entity_id
_entity_poly.type
_entity_poly.pdbx_seq_one_letter_code
_entity_poly.pdbx_strand_id
1 'polypeptide(L)' 'LLVYVLLKYLFDQGNAAVHTTVKLTFAEFDRLFCLQSLPVEWTVFLSSNLKFQK' A
#
# COMPACT_ATOMS: atom_id res chain seq x y z
N LEU A 1 -8.44 7.27 13.80
CA LEU A 1 -8.56 5.79 13.79
C LEU A 1 -8.91 5.24 12.40
N LEU A 2 -10.00 5.70 11.76
CA LEU A 2 -10.47 5.19 10.46
C LEU A 2 -9.40 5.14 9.36
N VAL A 3 -8.60 6.21 9.23
CA VAL A 3 -7.50 6.28 8.24
C VAL A 3 -6.46 5.18 8.46
N TYR A 4 -6.13 4.89 9.73
CA TYR A 4 -5.14 3.87 10.08
C TYR A 4 -5.64 2.45 9.79
N VAL A 5 -6.95 2.23 9.94
CA VAL A 5 -7.60 0.95 9.61
C VAL A 5 -7.60 0.73 8.10
N LEU A 6 -7.92 1.77 7.31
CA LEU A 6 -7.86 1.71 5.84
C LEU A 6 -6.45 1.49 5.33
N LEU A 7 -5.47 2.17 5.93
CA LEU A 7 -4.06 2.02 5.56
C LEU A 7 -3.56 0.60 5.84
N LYS A 8 -3.94 0.03 6.99
CA LYS A 8 -3.63 -1.37 7.33
C LYS A 8 -4.32 -2.35 6.38
N TYR A 9 -5.59 -2.12 6.05
CA TYR A 9 -6.31 -2.93 5.07
C TYR A 9 -5.66 -2.92 3.68
N LEU A 10 -5.27 -1.75 3.19
CA LEU A 10 -4.54 -1.59 1.93
C LEU A 10 -3.17 -2.27 1.98
N PHE A 11 -2.47 -2.18 3.10
CA PHE A 11 -1.21 -2.88 3.32
C PHE A 11 -1.39 -4.39 3.29
N ASP A 12 -2.38 -4.94 4.00
CA ASP A 12 -2.63 -6.39 4.04
C ASP A 12 -2.99 -6.93 2.63
N GLN A 13 -3.80 -6.20 1.85
CA GLN A 13 -4.11 -6.57 0.47
C GLN A 13 -2.92 -6.41 -0.49
N GLY A 14 -2.20 -5.29 -0.39
CA GLY A 14 -1.04 -4.99 -1.22
C GLY A 14 0.09 -5.96 -0.93
N ASN A 15 0.32 -6.30 0.33
CA ASN A 15 1.29 -7.30 0.72
C ASN A 15 0.95 -8.66 0.11
N ALA A 16 -0.32 -9.09 0.15
CA ALA A 16 -0.75 -10.34 -0.50
C ALA A 16 -0.64 -10.32 -2.03
N ALA A 17 -0.87 -9.17 -2.69
CA ALA A 17 -0.90 -9.04 -4.14
C ALA A 17 0.46 -8.73 -4.79
N VAL A 18 1.32 -7.96 -4.11
CA VAL A 18 2.65 -7.51 -4.56
C VAL A 18 3.73 -8.59 -4.25
N HIS A 19 3.33 -9.75 -3.72
CA HIS A 19 4.25 -10.74 -3.18
C HIS A 19 5.13 -11.43 -4.25
N THR A 20 6.43 -11.07 -4.27
CA THR A 20 7.62 -11.98 -4.32
C THR A 20 8.93 -11.19 -4.12
N THR A 21 9.02 -9.91 -4.48
CA THR A 21 10.32 -9.22 -4.56
C THR A 21 10.68 -8.33 -3.35
N VAL A 22 9.71 -7.74 -2.64
CA VAL A 22 9.98 -6.82 -1.50
C VAL A 22 9.02 -7.10 -0.35
N LYS A 23 9.50 -7.74 0.72
CA LYS A 23 8.79 -7.81 2.01
C LYS A 23 8.96 -6.49 2.74
N LEU A 24 8.00 -5.59 2.58
CA LEU A 24 7.90 -4.35 3.35
C LEU A 24 7.11 -4.62 4.63
N THR A 25 7.61 -4.17 5.78
CA THR A 25 6.81 -4.16 7.02
C THR A 25 5.79 -3.02 6.99
N PHE A 26 4.72 -3.14 7.77
CA PHE A 26 3.70 -2.08 7.85
C PHE A 26 4.30 -0.73 8.27
N ALA A 27 5.28 -0.73 9.17
CA ALA A 27 5.96 0.49 9.61
C ALA A 27 6.79 1.15 8.49
N GLU A 28 7.45 0.34 7.66
CA GLU A 28 8.17 0.86 6.50
C GLU A 28 7.22 1.36 5.42
N PHE A 29 6.11 0.65 5.18
CA PHE A 29 5.07 1.11 4.27
C PHE A 29 4.48 2.44 4.73
N ASP A 30 4.09 2.57 5.99
CA ASP A 30 3.56 3.82 6.57
C ASP A 30 4.56 4.98 6.42
N ARG A 31 5.85 4.72 6.70
CA ARG A 31 6.92 5.69 6.54
C ARG A 31 7.14 6.10 5.08
N LEU A 32 7.21 5.14 4.16
CA LEU A 32 7.36 5.41 2.72
C LEU A 32 6.12 6.09 2.12
N PHE A 33 4.93 5.75 2.62
CA PHE A 33 3.69 6.40 2.26
C PHE A 33 3.68 7.87 2.71
N CYS A 34 4.08 8.14 3.96
CA CYS A 34 4.24 9.51 4.45
C CYS A 34 5.31 10.29 3.67
N LEU A 35 6.39 9.62 3.26
CA LEU A 35 7.46 10.21 2.46
C LEU A 35 7.13 10.31 0.96
N GLN A 36 5.97 9.84 0.51
CA GLN A 36 5.59 9.71 -0.90
C GLN A 36 6.67 9.00 -1.75
N SER A 37 7.40 8.08 -1.12
CA SER A 37 8.53 7.35 -1.70
C SER A 37 8.20 5.85 -1.82
N LEU A 38 6.94 5.55 -2.09
CA LEU A 38 6.51 4.18 -2.30
C LEU A 38 7.15 3.58 -3.56
N PRO A 39 7.52 2.29 -3.53
CA PRO A 39 7.95 1.60 -4.73
C PRO A 39 6.88 1.65 -5.83
N VAL A 40 7.32 1.54 -7.08
CA VAL A 40 6.43 1.63 -8.24
C VAL A 40 5.35 0.54 -8.22
N GLU A 41 5.66 -0.64 -7.70
CA GLU A 41 4.72 -1.76 -7.56
C GLU A 41 3.55 -1.41 -6.63
N TRP A 42 3.85 -0.75 -5.51
CA TRP A 42 2.84 -0.24 -4.58
C TRP A 42 2.03 0.90 -5.20
N THR A 43 2.68 1.77 -5.97
CA THR A 43 2.01 2.87 -6.67
C THR A 43 1.02 2.32 -7.72
N VAL A 44 1.40 1.28 -8.47
CA VAL A 44 0.54 0.60 -9.43
C VAL A 44 -0.60 -0.14 -8.72
N PHE A 45 -0.32 -0.83 -7.61
CA PHE A 45 -1.34 -1.49 -6.80
C PHE A 45 -2.39 -0.50 -6.27
N LEU A 46 -1.94 0.61 -5.69
CA LEU A 46 -2.81 1.67 -5.17
C LEU A 46 -3.62 2.32 -6.30
N SER A 47 -2.99 2.63 -7.44
CA SER A 47 -3.67 3.22 -8.60
C SER A 47 -4.70 2.27 -9.24
N SER A 48 -4.45 0.95 -9.14
CA SER A 48 -5.35 -0.08 -9.68
C SER A 48 -6.51 -0.40 -8.74
N ASN A 49 -6.28 -0.40 -7.42
CA ASN A 49 -7.30 -0.67 -6.40
C ASN A 49 -8.12 0.57 -6.02
N LEU A 50 -7.54 1.76 -6.07
CA LEU A 50 -8.24 3.03 -5.87
C LEU A 50 -8.95 3.52 -7.13
N LYS A 51 -9.17 2.65 -8.13
CA LYS A 51 -10.15 2.94 -9.18
C LYS A 51 -11.52 3.04 -8.53
N PHE A 52 -11.85 4.23 -8.02
CA PHE A 52 -13.20 4.67 -7.81
C PHE A 52 -13.91 4.47 -9.15
N GLN A 53 -14.73 3.42 -9.20
CA GLN A 53 -15.66 3.18 -10.30
C GLN A 53 -16.41 4.50 -10.53
N LYS A 54 -16.22 5.06 -11.71
CA LYS A 54 -16.81 6.33 -12.15
C LYS A 54 -18.27 6.12 -12.50
#